data_AF-A0A0G0LJ48-F1
#
_entry.id   AF-A0A0G0LJ48-F1
#
_cell.length_a   1.000
_cell.length_b   1.000
_cell.length_c   1.000
_cell.angle_alpha   90.00
_cell.angle_beta   90.00
_cell.angle_gamma   90.00
#
_symmetry.space_group_name_H-M   'P 1'
#
loop_
_entity.id
_entity.type
_entity.pdbx_description
1 polymer ?
#
loop_
_entity_poly.entity_id
_entity_poly.type
_entity_poly.pdbx_seq_one_letter_code
_entity_poly.pdbx_strand_id
1 'polypeptide(L)'
;MPKTTYYRKLQRAERIKPSERLTLFFDLISSFGLSKNPIDTANFLQDLLTANEITNLAVRLRIAKLLLAGKSYVEIKNETRTSSATITKVSMWLQEKGEGFRKVISKLPTKYQVLLKIPSGPLEFHLPQILLATFEQSQLGRKKSLVEKFSENVNEKRSKDKQLKEQFREFYFKRKPKNNTSSI
;
A
#
# COMPACT_ATOMS: atom_id res chain seq x y z
N MET A 1 -23.13 -14.58 -45.89
CA MET A 1 -22.64 -15.05 -44.58
C MET A 1 -22.92 -14.00 -43.52
N PRO A 2 -23.60 -14.32 -42.40
CA PRO A 2 -23.94 -13.33 -41.40
C PRO A 2 -22.67 -12.95 -40.60
N LYS A 3 -22.42 -11.64 -40.47
CA LYS A 3 -21.32 -11.09 -39.67
C LYS A 3 -21.56 -11.40 -38.20
N THR A 4 -20.72 -12.24 -37.61
CA THR A 4 -20.69 -12.51 -36.17
C THR A 4 -20.20 -11.26 -35.44
N THR A 5 -21.12 -10.46 -34.92
CA THR A 5 -20.79 -9.38 -33.99
C THR A 5 -20.31 -9.99 -32.67
N TYR A 6 -19.06 -9.72 -32.28
CA TYR A 6 -18.39 -10.22 -31.07
C TYR A 6 -19.02 -9.74 -29.75
N TYR A 7 -20.11 -8.98 -29.79
CA TYR A 7 -20.87 -8.59 -28.61
C TYR A 7 -21.92 -9.64 -28.30
N ARG A 8 -21.60 -10.51 -27.34
CA ARG A 8 -22.58 -11.36 -26.66
C ARG A 8 -23.59 -10.43 -25.99
N LYS A 9 -24.79 -10.38 -26.56
CA LYS A 9 -25.99 -9.66 -26.08
C LYS A 9 -26.04 -9.68 -24.54
N LEU A 10 -25.75 -8.55 -23.87
CA LEU A 10 -25.80 -8.39 -22.41
C LEU A 10 -27.27 -8.35 -21.94
N GLN A 11 -27.96 -9.48 -22.07
CA GLN A 11 -29.42 -9.54 -22.13
C GLN A 11 -30.18 -9.23 -20.82
N ARG A 12 -29.53 -8.93 -19.69
CA ARG A 12 -30.21 -8.74 -18.39
C ARG A 12 -30.18 -7.30 -17.86
N ALA A 13 -29.02 -6.65 -17.81
CA ALA A 13 -28.89 -5.28 -17.30
C ALA A 13 -29.53 -4.22 -18.21
N GLU A 14 -29.69 -4.52 -19.51
CA GLU A 14 -30.35 -3.64 -20.48
C GLU A 14 -31.89 -3.68 -20.38
N ARG A 15 -32.46 -4.62 -19.62
CA ARG A 15 -33.92 -4.69 -19.34
C ARG A 15 -34.36 -3.73 -18.24
N ILE A 16 -33.40 -3.16 -17.52
CA ILE A 16 -33.62 -2.23 -16.42
C ILE A 16 -33.75 -0.83 -17.00
N LYS A 17 -34.72 -0.04 -16.50
CA LYS A 17 -34.93 1.33 -16.99
C LYS A 17 -33.65 2.17 -16.79
N PRO A 18 -33.36 3.14 -17.67
CA PRO A 18 -32.15 3.97 -17.54
C PRO A 18 -32.00 4.65 -16.16
N SER A 19 -33.11 5.09 -15.57
CA SER A 19 -33.14 5.67 -14.22
C SER A 19 -32.70 4.68 -13.14
N GLU A 20 -33.26 3.47 -13.15
CA GLU A 20 -32.91 2.41 -12.20
C GLU A 20 -31.46 1.96 -12.36
N ARG A 21 -30.92 1.94 -13.60
CA ARG A 21 -29.51 1.64 -13.84
C ARG A 21 -28.56 2.65 -13.20
N LEU A 22 -28.94 3.94 -13.20
CA LEU A 22 -28.14 4.97 -12.53
C LEU A 22 -28.12 4.74 -11.02
N THR A 23 -29.25 4.38 -10.41
CA THR A 23 -29.33 4.03 -8.99
C THR A 23 -28.37 2.88 -8.66
N LEU A 24 -28.37 1.81 -9.46
CA LEU A 24 -27.45 0.68 -9.27
C LEU A 24 -25.96 1.11 -9.31
N PHE A 25 -25.61 2.03 -10.21
CA PHE A 25 -24.25 2.56 -10.28
C PHE A 25 -23.91 3.44 -9.09
N PHE A 26 -24.85 4.26 -8.61
CA PHE A 26 -24.64 5.07 -7.41
C PHE A 26 -24.45 4.21 -6.16
N ASP A 27 -25.24 3.15 -6.00
CA ASP A 27 -25.10 2.22 -4.87
C ASP A 27 -23.71 1.58 -4.86
N LEU A 28 -23.26 1.09 -6.03
CA LEU A 28 -21.93 0.50 -6.17
C LEU A 28 -20.80 1.50 -5.91
N ILE A 29 -20.87 2.71 -6.46
CA ILE A 29 -19.83 3.73 -6.26
C ILE A 29 -19.77 4.16 -4.79
N SER A 30 -20.94 4.32 -4.16
CA SER A 30 -21.05 4.73 -2.76
C SER A 30 -20.49 3.66 -1.83
N SER A 31 -20.71 2.37 -2.12
CA SER A 31 -20.19 1.28 -1.29
C SER A 31 -18.66 1.30 -1.18
N PHE A 32 -17.96 1.58 -2.28
CA PHE A 32 -16.50 1.75 -2.27
C PHE A 32 -16.05 2.95 -1.45
N GLY A 33 -16.84 4.03 -1.41
CA GLY A 33 -16.56 5.21 -0.59
C GLY A 33 -16.78 4.99 0.92
N LEU A 34 -17.63 4.03 1.29
CA LEU A 34 -17.94 3.70 2.70
C LEU A 34 -16.91 2.75 3.33
N SER A 35 -16.12 2.03 2.52
CA SER A 35 -15.07 1.15 3.02
C SER A 35 -13.89 1.96 3.58
N LYS A 36 -13.70 1.92 4.91
CA LYS A 36 -12.76 2.82 5.61
C LYS A 36 -11.34 2.28 5.69
N ASN A 37 -11.17 0.97 5.61
CA ASN A 37 -9.87 0.34 5.80
C ASN A 37 -9.66 -0.80 4.77
N PRO A 38 -8.39 -1.19 4.50
CA PRO A 38 -8.09 -2.23 3.51
C PRO A 38 -8.70 -3.61 3.79
N ILE A 39 -8.94 -3.95 5.06
CA ILE A 39 -9.51 -5.24 5.46
C ILE A 39 -11.00 -5.26 5.11
N ASP A 40 -11.74 -4.20 5.44
CA ASP A 40 -13.14 -4.01 5.07
C ASP A 40 -13.28 -4.05 3.54
N THR A 41 -12.37 -3.42 2.81
CA THR A 41 -12.37 -3.45 1.34
C THR A 41 -12.15 -4.86 0.82
N ALA A 42 -11.25 -5.63 1.43
CA ALA A 42 -10.97 -7.00 1.00
C ALA A 42 -12.15 -7.93 1.23
N ASN A 43 -12.80 -7.86 2.41
CA ASN A 43 -14.02 -8.60 2.70
C ASN A 43 -15.13 -8.24 1.69
N PHE A 44 -15.34 -6.93 1.48
CA PHE A 44 -16.34 -6.47 0.52
C PHE A 44 -16.08 -6.97 -0.91
N LEU A 45 -14.83 -6.92 -1.37
CA LEU A 45 -14.46 -7.43 -2.70
C LEU A 45 -14.65 -8.94 -2.82
N GLN A 46 -14.37 -9.70 -1.76
CA GLN A 46 -14.56 -11.14 -1.71
C GLN A 46 -16.04 -11.53 -1.78
N ASP A 47 -16.92 -10.73 -1.16
CA ASP A 47 -18.37 -10.95 -1.20
C ASP A 47 -18.99 -10.52 -2.53
N LEU A 48 -18.50 -9.41 -3.12
CA LEU A 48 -19.06 -8.82 -4.34
C LEU A 48 -18.60 -9.53 -5.62
N LEU A 49 -17.35 -9.98 -5.65
CA LEU A 49 -16.68 -10.43 -6.88
C LEU A 49 -16.20 -11.87 -6.75
N THR A 50 -16.19 -12.56 -7.89
CA THR A 50 -15.51 -13.86 -8.00
C THR A 50 -13.99 -13.69 -7.98
N ALA A 51 -13.27 -14.75 -7.61
CA ALA A 51 -11.81 -14.78 -7.63
C ALA A 51 -11.22 -14.33 -8.98
N ASN A 52 -11.79 -14.82 -10.09
CA ASN A 52 -11.36 -14.43 -11.44
C ASN A 52 -11.58 -12.94 -11.73
N GLU A 53 -12.67 -12.36 -11.25
CA GLU A 53 -12.95 -10.93 -11.42
C GLU A 53 -11.97 -10.08 -10.63
N ILE A 54 -11.71 -10.44 -9.38
CA ILE A 54 -10.70 -9.78 -8.54
C ILE A 54 -9.33 -9.80 -9.23
N THR A 55 -8.89 -10.98 -9.68
CA THR A 55 -7.60 -11.14 -10.36
C THR A 55 -7.55 -10.36 -11.68
N ASN A 56 -8.64 -10.34 -12.46
CA ASN A 56 -8.73 -9.55 -13.68
C ASN A 56 -8.64 -8.04 -13.42
N LEU A 57 -9.29 -7.53 -12.38
CA LEU A 57 -9.21 -6.12 -11.98
C LEU A 57 -7.81 -5.76 -11.48
N ALA A 58 -7.19 -6.62 -10.67
CA ALA A 58 -5.84 -6.44 -10.17
C ALA A 58 -4.81 -6.38 -11.30
N VAL A 59 -4.90 -7.29 -12.27
CA VAL A 59 -4.04 -7.31 -13.46
C VAL A 59 -4.22 -6.04 -14.29
N ARG A 60 -5.46 -5.57 -14.51
CA ARG A 60 -5.72 -4.31 -15.24
C ARG A 60 -5.08 -3.11 -14.55
N LEU A 61 -5.21 -3.00 -13.22
CA LEU A 61 -4.57 -1.93 -12.45
C LEU A 61 -3.04 -2.00 -12.54
N ARG A 62 -2.46 -3.22 -12.50
CA ARG A 62 -1.03 -3.43 -12.66
C ARG A 62 -0.53 -3.02 -14.04
N ILE A 63 -1.23 -3.41 -15.10
CA ILE A 63 -0.92 -2.99 -16.47
C ILE A 63 -0.94 -1.47 -16.58
N ALA A 64 -1.99 -0.82 -16.06
CA ALA A 64 -2.09 0.64 -16.11
C ALA A 64 -0.91 1.32 -15.39
N LYS A 65 -0.49 0.78 -14.24
CA LYS A 65 0.68 1.26 -13.52
C LYS A 65 1.97 1.13 -14.32
N LEU A 66 2.18 -0.01 -14.97
CA LEU A 66 3.39 -0.26 -15.78
C LEU A 66 3.41 0.62 -17.04
N LEU A 67 2.27 0.81 -17.69
CA LEU A 67 2.13 1.73 -18.83
C LEU A 67 2.47 3.17 -18.42
N LEU A 68 1.97 3.64 -17.28
CA LEU A 68 2.31 4.96 -16.74
C LEU A 68 3.79 5.09 -16.33
N ALA A 69 4.44 3.97 -16.01
CA ALA A 69 5.88 3.91 -15.75
C ALA A 69 6.74 3.79 -17.02
N GLY A 70 6.14 3.89 -18.22
CA GLY A 70 6.86 3.85 -19.50
C GLY A 70 7.33 2.46 -19.92
N LYS A 71 6.80 1.39 -19.34
CA LYS A 71 7.17 0.01 -19.69
C LYS A 71 6.64 -0.40 -21.07
N SER A 72 7.44 -1.17 -21.79
CA SER A 72 7.06 -1.73 -23.10
C SER A 72 6.02 -2.83 -22.97
N TYR A 73 5.28 -3.10 -24.05
CA TYR A 73 4.25 -4.14 -24.08
C TYR A 73 4.83 -5.54 -23.79
N VAL A 74 6.07 -5.79 -24.20
CA VAL A 74 6.78 -7.06 -23.96
C VAL A 74 7.10 -7.22 -22.47
N GLU A 75 7.64 -6.19 -21.83
CA GLU A 75 7.90 -6.20 -20.39
C GLU A 75 6.61 -6.42 -19.59
N ILE A 76 5.55 -5.69 -19.94
CA ILE A 76 4.24 -5.80 -19.28
C ILE A 76 3.68 -7.22 -19.42
N LYS A 77 3.75 -7.80 -20.63
CA LYS A 77 3.31 -9.17 -20.89
C LYS A 77 4.09 -10.18 -20.04
N ASN A 78 5.39 -10.01 -19.93
CA ASN A 78 6.24 -10.90 -19.14
C ASN A 78 5.96 -10.79 -17.63
N GLU A 79 5.73 -9.58 -17.11
CA GLU A 79 5.46 -9.35 -15.69
C GLU A 79 4.05 -9.80 -15.28
N THR A 80 3.04 -9.51 -16.10
CA THR A 80 1.63 -9.75 -15.77
C THR A 80 1.08 -11.07 -16.31
N ARG A 81 1.83 -11.76 -17.19
CA ARG A 81 1.44 -13.00 -17.87
C ARG A 81 0.08 -12.92 -18.58
N THR A 82 -0.32 -11.72 -19.02
CA THR A 82 -1.59 -11.51 -19.72
C THR A 82 -1.44 -11.52 -21.24
N SER A 83 -2.56 -11.47 -21.97
CA SER A 83 -2.55 -11.34 -23.43
C SER A 83 -2.30 -9.89 -23.90
N SER A 84 -1.67 -9.73 -25.06
CA SER A 84 -1.44 -8.41 -25.66
C SER A 84 -2.75 -7.64 -25.93
N ALA A 85 -3.86 -8.36 -26.16
CA ALA A 85 -5.19 -7.76 -26.33
C ALA A 85 -5.67 -7.04 -25.06
N THR A 86 -5.43 -7.62 -23.87
CA THR A 86 -5.75 -6.98 -22.59
C THR A 86 -4.93 -5.72 -22.37
N ILE A 87 -3.62 -5.77 -22.66
CA ILE A 87 -2.73 -4.61 -22.54
C ILE A 87 -3.20 -3.48 -23.45
N THR A 88 -3.56 -3.81 -24.69
CA THR A 88 -4.05 -2.84 -25.69
C THR A 88 -5.33 -2.16 -25.21
N LYS A 89 -6.31 -2.92 -24.68
CA LYS A 89 -7.56 -2.35 -24.12
C LYS A 89 -7.29 -1.37 -22.98
N VAL A 90 -6.42 -1.75 -22.03
CA VAL A 90 -6.08 -0.88 -20.89
C VAL A 90 -5.36 0.38 -21.36
N SER A 91 -4.47 0.26 -22.35
CA SER A 91 -3.78 1.39 -22.97
C SER A 91 -4.76 2.37 -23.60
N MET A 92 -5.74 1.88 -24.37
CA MET A 92 -6.81 2.71 -24.94
C MET A 92 -7.62 3.43 -23.85
N TRP A 93 -8.04 2.72 -22.80
CA TRP A 93 -8.78 3.34 -21.69
C TRP A 93 -7.96 4.42 -20.97
N LEU A 94 -6.65 4.23 -20.82
CA LEU A 94 -5.75 5.22 -20.23
C LEU A 94 -5.57 6.47 -21.10
N GLN A 95 -5.62 6.31 -22.42
CA GLN A 95 -5.51 7.41 -23.39
C GLN A 95 -6.83 8.18 -23.51
N GLU A 96 -7.97 7.49 -23.59
CA GLU A 96 -9.28 8.12 -23.76
C GLU A 96 -9.85 8.71 -22.47
N LYS A 97 -9.83 7.94 -21.36
CA LYS A 97 -10.49 8.29 -20.08
C LYS A 97 -9.73 7.75 -18.87
N GLY A 98 -8.44 8.10 -18.76
CA GLY A 98 -7.50 7.56 -17.78
C GLY A 98 -7.35 8.32 -16.46
N GLU A 99 -8.09 9.41 -16.23
CA GLU A 99 -7.88 10.30 -15.07
C GLU A 99 -8.00 9.58 -13.72
N GLY A 100 -9.00 8.69 -13.59
CA GLY A 100 -9.18 7.88 -12.39
C GLY A 100 -7.97 6.97 -12.11
N PHE A 101 -7.43 6.32 -13.14
CA PHE A 101 -6.21 5.52 -13.02
C PHE A 101 -5.03 6.38 -12.57
N ARG A 102 -4.78 7.52 -13.24
CA ARG A 102 -3.66 8.41 -12.91
C ARG A 102 -3.75 8.91 -11.47
N LYS A 103 -4.93 9.36 -11.04
CA LYS A 103 -5.18 9.85 -9.68
C LYS A 103 -4.91 8.78 -8.62
N VAL A 104 -5.43 7.57 -8.78
CA VAL A 104 -5.25 6.51 -7.79
C VAL A 104 -3.81 5.98 -7.82
N ILE A 105 -3.26 5.71 -9.01
CA ILE A 105 -1.91 5.14 -9.16
C ILE A 105 -0.84 6.09 -8.61
N SER A 106 -0.99 7.41 -8.76
CA SER A 106 -0.07 8.40 -8.18
C SER A 106 0.04 8.32 -6.65
N LYS A 107 -1.00 7.79 -5.98
CA LYS A 107 -1.04 7.61 -4.52
C LYS A 107 -0.62 6.22 -4.06
N LEU A 108 -0.52 5.26 -4.98
CA LEU A 108 -0.12 3.89 -4.65
C LEU A 108 1.40 3.79 -4.49
N PRO A 109 1.90 3.00 -3.52
CA PRO A 109 3.33 2.78 -3.37
C PRO A 109 3.89 2.03 -4.60
N THR A 110 5.14 2.28 -4.94
CA THR A 110 5.81 1.70 -6.12
C THR A 110 5.80 0.17 -6.10
N LYS A 111 6.03 -0.45 -4.93
CA LYS A 111 5.94 -1.89 -4.73
C LYS A 111 5.47 -2.20 -3.30
N TYR A 112 4.47 -3.07 -3.17
CA TYR A 112 4.15 -3.68 -1.88
C TYR A 112 5.16 -4.80 -1.62
N GLN A 113 5.89 -4.73 -0.51
CA GLN A 113 6.74 -5.82 -0.07
C GLN A 113 5.86 -6.78 0.74
N VAL A 114 5.70 -8.00 0.25
CA VAL A 114 5.01 -9.07 0.98
C VAL A 114 6.09 -9.90 1.65
N LEU A 115 6.13 -9.88 2.98
CA LEU A 115 7.13 -10.56 3.81
C LEU A 115 6.59 -11.86 4.46
N LEU A 116 5.46 -12.38 3.97
CA LEU A 116 4.76 -13.50 4.57
C LEU A 116 4.91 -14.80 3.79
N LYS A 117 4.90 -15.93 4.51
CA LYS A 117 4.66 -17.26 3.94
C LYS A 117 3.22 -17.31 3.43
N ILE A 118 3.06 -17.53 2.14
CA ILE A 118 1.77 -17.55 1.46
C ILE A 118 1.00 -18.81 1.89
N PRO A 119 -0.27 -18.71 2.35
CA PRO A 119 -1.07 -19.88 2.69
C PRO A 119 -1.29 -20.78 1.46
N SER A 120 -1.36 -22.09 1.67
CA SER A 120 -1.63 -23.05 0.60
C SER A 120 -3.10 -22.97 0.16
N GLY A 121 -3.34 -22.48 -1.04
CA GLY A 121 -4.69 -22.30 -1.62
C GLY A 121 -4.73 -21.11 -2.59
N PRO A 122 -5.87 -20.88 -3.30
CA PRO A 122 -6.02 -19.68 -4.11
C PRO A 122 -5.99 -18.43 -3.22
N LEU A 123 -5.12 -17.47 -3.58
CA LEU A 123 -4.83 -16.27 -2.79
C LEU A 123 -6.07 -15.40 -2.56
N GLU A 124 -7.02 -15.44 -3.48
CA GLU A 124 -8.22 -14.61 -3.50
C GLU A 124 -9.13 -14.88 -2.30
N PHE A 125 -9.16 -16.11 -1.79
CA PHE A 125 -9.98 -16.48 -0.63
C PHE A 125 -9.35 -16.10 0.71
N HIS A 126 -8.08 -15.71 0.71
CA HIS A 126 -7.32 -15.38 1.91
C HIS A 126 -6.89 -13.90 1.97
N LEU A 127 -7.44 -13.05 1.11
CA LEU A 127 -7.07 -11.64 1.03
C LEU A 127 -7.20 -10.90 2.38
N PRO A 128 -8.30 -11.06 3.15
CA PRO A 128 -8.41 -10.40 4.45
C PRO A 128 -7.35 -10.85 5.45
N GLN A 129 -7.08 -12.16 5.53
CA GLN A 129 -6.08 -12.71 6.46
C GLN A 129 -4.66 -12.28 6.08
N ILE A 130 -4.33 -12.27 4.78
CA ILE A 130 -3.04 -11.79 4.28
C ILE A 130 -2.88 -10.29 4.56
N LEU A 131 -3.92 -9.49 4.35
CA LEU A 131 -3.87 -8.06 4.63
C LEU A 131 -3.70 -7.76 6.12
N LEU A 132 -4.41 -8.49 6.99
CA LEU A 132 -4.26 -8.37 8.43
C LEU A 132 -2.82 -8.70 8.86
N ALA A 133 -2.28 -9.83 8.41
CA ALA A 133 -0.92 -10.24 8.73
C ALA A 133 0.14 -9.26 8.19
N THR A 134 -0.05 -8.71 6.98
CA THR A 134 0.89 -7.69 6.44
C THR A 134 0.78 -6.37 7.20
N PHE A 135 -0.43 -5.97 7.59
CA PHE A 135 -0.66 -4.76 8.38
C PHE A 135 -0.04 -4.89 9.77
N GLU A 136 -0.24 -6.01 10.46
CA GLU A 136 0.39 -6.31 11.76
C GLU A 136 1.92 -6.18 11.68
N GLN A 137 2.55 -6.79 10.68
CA GLN A 137 4.00 -6.66 10.49
C GLN A 137 4.44 -5.20 10.23
N SER A 138 3.68 -4.44 9.45
CA SER A 138 3.97 -3.03 9.21
C SER A 138 3.89 -2.17 10.48
N GLN A 139 2.93 -2.48 11.37
CA GLN A 139 2.77 -1.81 12.65
C GLN A 139 3.85 -2.23 13.65
N LEU A 140 4.25 -3.50 13.65
CA LEU A 140 5.40 -3.97 14.43
C LEU A 140 6.68 -3.26 14.01
N GLY A 141 6.94 -3.09 12.71
CA GLY A 141 8.10 -2.36 12.21
C GLY A 141 8.12 -0.90 12.65
N ARG A 142 6.98 -0.20 12.55
CA ARG A 142 6.83 1.18 13.05
C ARG A 142 7.06 1.28 14.56
N LYS A 143 6.41 0.41 15.35
CA LYS A 143 6.58 0.37 16.81
C LYS A 143 8.03 0.09 17.21
N LYS A 144 8.71 -0.85 16.52
CA LYS A 144 10.12 -1.15 16.74
C LYS A 144 11.01 0.06 16.51
N SER A 145 10.84 0.76 15.38
CA SER A 145 11.61 1.99 15.08
C SER A 145 11.36 3.11 16.09
N LEU A 146 10.15 3.20 16.63
CA LEU A 146 9.79 4.19 17.65
C LEU A 146 10.46 3.85 18.98
N VAL A 147 10.49 2.57 19.35
CA VAL A 147 11.19 2.07 20.55
C VAL A 147 12.71 2.22 20.42
N GLU A 148 13.28 1.99 19.23
CA GLU A 148 14.71 2.19 18.95
C GLU A 148 15.08 3.68 19.08
N LYS A 149 14.33 4.57 18.42
CA LYS A 149 14.50 6.04 18.56
C LYS A 149 14.33 6.50 20.01
N PHE A 150 13.36 5.93 20.73
CA PHE A 150 13.16 6.23 22.14
C PHE A 150 14.38 5.79 22.98
N SER A 151 14.89 4.57 22.76
CA SER A 151 16.07 4.04 23.42
C SER A 151 17.32 4.88 23.13
N GLU A 152 17.54 5.28 21.88
CA GLU A 152 18.63 6.18 21.46
C GLU A 152 18.55 7.52 22.19
N ASN A 153 17.38 8.17 22.21
CA ASN A 153 17.17 9.43 22.92
C ASN A 153 17.43 9.30 24.43
N VAL A 154 17.02 8.18 25.05
CA VAL A 154 17.30 7.91 26.47
C VAL A 154 18.80 7.74 26.73
N ASN A 155 19.51 7.05 25.83
CA ASN A 155 20.96 6.86 25.94
C ASN A 155 21.75 8.16 25.71
N GLU A 156 21.30 9.00 24.80
CA GLU A 156 21.87 10.32 24.55
C GLU A 156 21.71 11.23 25.78
N LYS A 157 20.52 11.23 26.40
CA LYS A 157 20.25 11.97 27.65
C LYS A 157 21.16 11.50 28.80
N ARG A 158 21.33 10.19 28.97
CA ARG A 158 22.26 9.62 29.97
C ARG A 158 23.71 10.02 29.73
N SER A 159 24.14 10.08 28.47
CA SER A 159 25.50 10.46 28.09
C SER A 159 25.78 11.93 28.39
N LYS A 160 24.81 12.82 28.09
CA LYS A 160 24.88 14.25 28.43
C LYS A 160 24.93 14.47 29.96
N ASP A 161 24.12 13.75 30.73
CA ASP A 161 24.17 13.80 32.21
C ASP A 161 25.53 13.35 32.76
N LYS A 162 26.14 12.33 32.16
CA LYS A 162 27.48 11.85 32.55
C LYS A 162 28.55 12.91 32.24
N GLN A 163 28.53 13.48 31.03
CA GLN A 163 29.43 14.55 30.63
C GLN A 163 29.30 15.77 31.54
N LEU A 164 28.07 16.15 31.88
CA LEU A 164 27.80 17.27 32.77
C LEU A 164 28.38 17.03 34.17
N LYS A 165 28.24 15.81 34.72
CA LYS A 165 28.87 15.42 35.99
C LYS A 165 30.40 15.44 35.92
N GLU A 166 30.98 15.01 34.81
CA GLU A 166 32.42 15.05 34.54
C GLU A 166 32.94 16.51 34.51
N GLN A 167 32.25 17.39 33.78
CA GLN A 167 32.54 18.82 33.69
C GLN A 167 32.42 19.52 35.05
N PHE A 168 31.37 19.21 35.82
CA PHE A 168 31.24 19.72 37.18
C PHE A 168 32.38 19.20 38.07
N ARG A 169 32.74 17.91 37.99
CA ARG A 169 33.92 17.36 38.71
C ARG A 169 35.18 18.14 38.37
N GLU A 170 35.50 18.36 37.09
CA GLU A 170 36.68 19.13 36.68
C GLU A 170 36.65 20.58 37.20
N PHE A 171 35.49 21.23 37.14
CA PHE A 171 35.30 22.59 37.62
C PHE A 171 35.58 22.71 39.14
N TYR A 172 35.09 21.76 39.94
CA TYR A 172 35.32 21.74 41.38
C TYR A 172 36.75 21.31 41.75
N PHE A 173 37.38 20.41 41.00
CA PHE A 173 38.77 20.00 41.24
C PHE A 173 39.80 21.08 40.88
N LYS A 174 39.54 21.92 39.87
CA LYS A 174 40.38 23.10 39.54
C LYS A 174 40.35 24.21 40.61
N ARG A 175 39.40 24.18 41.54
CA ARG A 175 39.26 25.15 42.64
C ARG A 175 39.73 24.63 44.00
N LYS A 176 40.47 23.51 44.07
CA LYS A 176 41.15 23.17 45.33
C LYS A 176 42.21 24.25 45.63
N PRO A 177 42.12 25.00 46.73
CA PRO A 177 43.19 25.90 47.12
C PRO A 177 44.47 25.07 47.33
N LYS A 178 45.60 25.54 46.80
CA LYS A 178 46.91 25.07 47.23
C LYS A 178 47.01 25.40 48.72
N ASN A 179 46.86 24.39 49.59
CA ASN A 179 47.28 24.54 50.97
C ASN A 179 48.79 24.74 50.95
N ASN A 180 49.20 26.01 51.03
CA ASN A 180 50.58 26.38 51.33
C ASN A 180 50.94 25.77 52.68
N THR A 181 51.91 24.89 52.67
CA THR A 181 52.81 24.65 53.80
C THR A 181 53.34 25.99 54.31
N SER A 182 53.09 26.30 55.57
CA SER A 182 53.91 27.24 56.33
C SER A 182 53.94 26.78 57.79
N SER A 183 55.10 26.23 58.11
CA SER A 183 55.80 26.16 59.39
C SER A 183 55.15 26.88 60.57
N ILE A 184 54.93 26.14 61.66
CA ILE A 184 55.55 26.38 62.98
C ILE A 184 55.94 25.02 63.54
#